data_AF-A0A1C5WNP1-F1
#
_entry.id   AF-A0A1C5WNP1-F1
#
_cell.length_a   1.000
_cell.length_b   1.000
_cell.length_c   1.000
_cell.angle_alpha   90.00
_cell.angle_beta   90.00
_cell.angle_gamma   90.00
#
_symmetry.space_group_name_H-M   'P 1'
#
loop_
_entity.id
_entity.type
_entity.pdbx_description
1 polymer ?
#
loop_
_entity_poly.entity_id
_entity_poly.type
_entity_poly.pdbx_seq_one_letter_code
_entity_poly.pdbx_strand_id
1 'polypeptide(L)'
;MLLKEEQTAAYSVEIWKRFRKWGGIPTALTQNVKDLLASPEVSNIFENSDFVYMLNQANGDRQILAKQLNISPHQLSYVTHSGEGEGLLFFGNVILPFVDHFPKDLELYRILTTKLNEISEGAQK
;
A
#
# COMPACT_ATOMS: atom_id res chain seq x y z
N MET A 1 -2.70 -19.03 0.48
CA MET A 1 -2.76 -17.54 0.50
C MET A 1 -4.06 -17.14 -0.18
N LEU A 2 -4.84 -16.24 0.40
CA LEU A 2 -6.17 -15.80 -0.09
C LEU A 2 -6.22 -15.32 -1.55
N LEU A 3 -5.07 -14.95 -2.09
CA LEU A 3 -4.92 -14.41 -3.45
C LEU A 3 -4.11 -15.32 -4.37
N LYS A 4 -3.67 -16.49 -3.88
CA LYS A 4 -2.81 -17.43 -4.62
C LYS A 4 -3.62 -18.50 -5.36
N GLU A 5 -4.76 -18.90 -4.80
CA GLU A 5 -5.64 -19.89 -5.44
C GLU A 5 -6.71 -19.15 -6.23
N GLU A 6 -6.93 -19.57 -7.48
CA GLU A 6 -7.84 -18.93 -8.43
C GLU A 6 -9.25 -18.72 -7.84
N GLN A 7 -9.78 -19.71 -7.10
CA GLN A 7 -11.09 -19.61 -6.46
C GLN A 7 -11.16 -18.50 -5.38
N THR A 8 -10.11 -18.35 -4.57
CA THR A 8 -10.08 -17.35 -3.50
C THR A 8 -9.74 -15.95 -4.02
N ALA A 9 -8.93 -15.88 -5.08
CA ALA A 9 -8.68 -14.65 -5.82
C ALA A 9 -9.96 -14.13 -6.50
N ALA A 10 -10.73 -15.00 -7.16
CA ALA A 10 -12.02 -14.64 -7.78
C ALA A 10 -13.02 -14.10 -6.74
N TYR A 11 -13.07 -14.71 -5.54
CA TYR A 11 -13.90 -14.20 -4.45
C TYR A 11 -13.47 -12.80 -3.99
N SER A 12 -12.16 -12.55 -3.92
CA SER A 12 -11.61 -11.24 -3.54
C SER A 12 -11.96 -10.15 -4.57
N VAL A 13 -11.98 -10.49 -5.87
CA VAL A 13 -12.45 -9.58 -6.93
C VAL A 13 -13.93 -9.24 -6.77
N GLU A 14 -14.76 -10.23 -6.44
CA GLU A 14 -16.20 -10.00 -6.22
C GLU A 14 -16.45 -9.06 -5.03
N ILE A 15 -15.65 -9.15 -3.96
CA ILE A 15 -15.69 -8.19 -2.85
C ILE A 15 -15.46 -6.77 -3.39
N TRP A 16 -14.39 -6.56 -4.16
CA TRP A 16 -14.05 -5.24 -4.71
C TRP A 16 -15.15 -4.66 -5.59
N LYS A 17 -15.79 -5.49 -6.43
CA LYS A 17 -16.87 -5.07 -7.33
C LYS A 17 -18.19 -4.78 -6.63
N ARG A 18 -18.51 -5.51 -5.55
CA ARG A 18 -19.83 -5.44 -4.89
C ARG A 18 -19.86 -4.46 -3.73
N PHE A 19 -18.81 -4.39 -2.93
CA PHE A 19 -18.83 -3.61 -1.69
C PHE A 19 -19.01 -2.11 -1.96
N ARG A 20 -18.49 -1.60 -3.08
CA ARG A 20 -18.72 -0.21 -3.52
C ARG A 20 -20.21 0.13 -3.66
N LYS A 21 -21.05 -0.82 -4.08
CA LYS A 21 -22.51 -0.62 -4.23
C LYS A 21 -23.24 -0.54 -2.89
N TRP A 22 -22.65 -1.09 -1.84
CA TRP A 22 -23.21 -1.10 -0.49
C TRP A 22 -22.57 -0.04 0.41
N GLY A 23 -21.81 0.90 -0.16
CA GLY A 23 -21.08 1.93 0.59
C GLY A 23 -19.85 1.41 1.33
N GLY A 24 -19.45 0.15 1.09
CA GLY A 24 -18.20 -0.40 1.63
C GLY A 24 -16.98 0.12 0.86
N ILE A 25 -15.89 0.35 1.59
CA ILE A 25 -14.60 0.79 1.04
C ILE A 25 -13.60 -0.35 1.25
N PRO A 26 -13.52 -1.31 0.30
CA PRO A 26 -12.57 -2.40 0.42
C PRO A 26 -11.14 -1.84 0.41
N THR A 27 -10.32 -2.30 1.36
CA THR A 27 -8.93 -1.85 1.53
C THR A 27 -8.02 -3.06 1.62
N ALA A 28 -6.88 -3.01 0.93
CA ALA A 28 -5.88 -4.07 0.92
C ALA A 28 -4.51 -3.46 1.20
N LEU A 29 -3.67 -4.23 1.88
CA LEU A 29 -2.31 -3.84 2.24
C LEU A 29 -1.38 -5.01 1.94
N THR A 30 -0.33 -4.76 1.17
CA THR A 30 0.70 -5.76 0.83
C THR A 30 2.08 -5.16 0.94
N GLN A 31 3.06 -6.00 1.26
CA GLN A 31 4.49 -5.67 1.18
C GLN A 31 5.13 -6.24 -0.09
N ASN A 32 4.54 -7.29 -0.68
CA ASN A 32 5.07 -7.94 -1.87
C ASN A 32 4.12 -7.69 -3.03
N VAL A 33 4.52 -6.75 -3.88
CA VAL A 33 3.70 -6.30 -5.00
C VAL A 33 3.86 -7.23 -6.21
N LYS A 34 5.04 -7.82 -6.40
CA LYS A 34 5.28 -8.77 -7.48
C LYS A 34 4.35 -9.97 -7.41
N ASP A 35 4.18 -10.55 -6.22
CA ASP A 35 3.29 -11.70 -6.04
C ASP A 35 1.81 -11.29 -6.18
N LEU A 36 1.47 -10.06 -5.76
CA LEU A 36 0.11 -9.51 -5.92
C LEU A 36 -0.27 -9.36 -7.39
N LEU A 37 0.62 -8.78 -8.20
CA LEU A 37 0.39 -8.51 -9.62
C LEU A 37 0.63 -9.72 -10.53
N ALA A 38 1.12 -10.84 -9.99
CA ALA A 38 1.25 -12.09 -10.74
C ALA A 38 -0.10 -12.76 -11.03
N SER A 39 -1.13 -12.49 -10.23
CA SER A 39 -2.51 -12.97 -10.49
C SER A 39 -3.27 -11.95 -11.34
N PRO A 40 -3.83 -12.35 -12.49
CA PRO A 40 -4.67 -11.48 -13.32
C PRO A 40 -5.91 -10.94 -12.57
N GLU A 41 -6.51 -11.76 -11.72
CA GLU A 41 -7.67 -11.42 -10.90
C GLU A 41 -7.33 -10.26 -9.96
N VAL A 42 -6.14 -10.30 -9.36
CA VAL A 42 -5.69 -9.33 -8.38
C VAL A 42 -5.12 -8.08 -9.05
N SER A 43 -4.51 -8.20 -10.24
CA SER A 43 -4.19 -7.03 -11.08
C SER A 43 -5.43 -6.18 -11.34
N ASN A 44 -6.56 -6.84 -11.65
CA ASN A 44 -7.85 -6.16 -11.81
C ASN A 44 -8.30 -5.40 -10.54
N ILE A 45 -8.03 -5.92 -9.34
CA ILE A 45 -8.34 -5.20 -8.09
C ILE A 45 -7.55 -3.89 -8.01
N PHE A 46 -6.26 -3.96 -8.34
CA PHE A 46 -5.36 -2.82 -8.32
C PHE A 46 -5.76 -1.76 -9.36
N GLU A 47 -6.07 -2.18 -10.59
CA GLU A 47 -6.51 -1.29 -11.68
C GLU A 47 -7.85 -0.60 -11.39
N ASN A 48 -8.75 -1.24 -10.65
CA ASN A 48 -10.04 -0.66 -10.26
C ASN A 48 -9.96 0.16 -8.95
N SER A 49 -8.78 0.32 -8.38
CA SER A 49 -8.60 1.10 -7.15
C SER A 49 -8.20 2.54 -7.49
N ASP A 50 -9.18 3.44 -7.37
CA ASP A 50 -9.00 4.88 -7.62
C ASP A 50 -8.04 5.54 -6.62
N PHE A 51 -7.76 4.88 -5.49
CA PHE A 51 -6.86 5.36 -4.43
C PHE A 51 -5.77 4.32 -4.13
N VAL A 52 -4.51 4.74 -4.19
CA VAL A 52 -3.36 3.90 -3.79
C VAL A 52 -2.43 4.71 -2.89
N TYR A 53 -2.07 4.13 -1.75
CA TYR A 53 -1.08 4.65 -0.81
C TYR A 53 0.21 3.86 -0.96
N MET A 54 1.20 4.40 -1.67
CA MET A 54 2.45 3.72 -1.98
C MET A 54 3.59 4.28 -1.14
N LEU A 55 4.04 3.51 -0.15
CA LEU A 55 5.27 3.76 0.60
C LEU A 55 6.49 3.31 -0.20
N ASN A 56 7.69 3.59 0.32
CA ASN A 56 8.94 3.11 -0.25
C ASN A 56 8.92 1.59 -0.54
N GLN A 57 9.31 1.21 -1.75
CA GLN A 57 9.37 -0.18 -2.22
C GLN A 57 10.79 -0.55 -2.65
N ALA A 58 11.10 -1.85 -2.69
CA ALA A 58 12.33 -2.35 -3.30
C ALA A 58 12.40 -1.95 -4.79
N ASN A 59 13.62 -1.80 -5.33
CA ASN A 59 13.84 -1.27 -6.67
C ASN A 59 13.07 -2.06 -7.77
N GLY A 60 13.04 -3.39 -7.66
CA GLY A 60 12.30 -4.24 -8.60
C GLY A 60 10.78 -3.98 -8.56
N ASP A 61 10.18 -3.95 -7.37
CA ASP A 61 8.75 -3.73 -7.20
C ASP A 61 8.32 -2.32 -7.60
N ARG A 62 9.18 -1.34 -7.32
CA ARG A 62 8.97 0.06 -7.70
C ARG A 62 8.83 0.22 -9.21
N GLN A 63 9.63 -0.48 -10.01
CA GLN A 63 9.53 -0.42 -11.48
C GLN A 63 8.23 -1.06 -12.00
N ILE A 64 7.79 -2.15 -11.37
CA ILE A 64 6.54 -2.81 -11.72
C ILE A 64 5.35 -1.87 -11.44
N LEU A 65 5.33 -1.25 -10.26
CA LEU A 65 4.30 -0.26 -9.89
C LEU A 65 4.32 0.95 -10.80
N ALA A 66 5.51 1.47 -11.12
CA ALA A 66 5.64 2.62 -12.02
C ALA A 66 5.01 2.36 -13.39
N LYS A 67 5.20 1.15 -13.92
CA LYS A 67 4.58 0.75 -15.18
C LYS A 67 3.06 0.61 -15.07
N GLN A 68 2.56 -0.02 -14.01
CA GLN A 68 1.12 -0.23 -13.84
C GLN A 68 0.35 1.07 -13.56
N LEU A 69 0.92 1.97 -12.76
CA LEU A 69 0.31 3.25 -12.40
C LEU A 69 0.69 4.39 -13.37
N ASN A 70 1.38 4.09 -14.47
CA ASN A 70 1.87 5.08 -15.45
C ASN A 70 2.64 6.25 -14.81
N ILE A 71 3.49 5.95 -13.83
CA ILE A 71 4.28 6.94 -13.09
C ILE A 71 5.44 7.41 -13.96
N SER A 72 5.60 8.72 -14.10
CA SER A 72 6.76 9.28 -14.79
C SER A 72 8.05 9.00 -14.00
N PRO A 73 9.22 8.86 -14.67
CA PRO A 73 10.50 8.71 -13.98
C PRO A 73 10.80 9.82 -12.97
N HIS A 74 10.32 11.04 -13.23
CA HIS A 74 10.45 12.18 -12.33
C HIS A 74 9.60 12.03 -11.06
N GLN A 75 8.37 11.52 -11.16
CA GLN A 75 7.56 11.23 -9.97
C GLN A 75 8.16 10.08 -9.16
N LEU A 76 8.74 9.09 -9.84
CA LEU A 76 9.37 7.95 -9.19
C LEU A 76 10.62 8.34 -8.38
N SER A 77 11.32 9.42 -8.75
CA SER A 77 12.50 9.89 -8.01
C SER A 77 12.16 10.46 -6.63
N TYR A 78 10.92 10.89 -6.38
CA TYR A 78 10.47 11.32 -5.05
C TYR A 78 10.44 10.18 -4.04
N VAL A 79 10.29 8.93 -4.51
CA VAL A 79 10.25 7.75 -3.63
C VAL A 79 11.54 6.94 -3.65
N THR A 80 12.52 7.30 -4.47
CA THR A 80 13.76 6.50 -4.58
C THR A 80 14.66 6.57 -3.34
N HIS A 81 14.60 7.67 -2.60
CA HIS A 81 15.36 7.92 -1.37
C HIS A 81 14.43 8.25 -0.19
N SER A 82 13.19 7.77 -0.23
CA SER A 82 12.17 8.07 0.77
C SER A 82 12.43 7.36 2.09
N GLY A 83 12.30 8.11 3.18
CA GLY A 83 12.37 7.60 4.55
C GLY A 83 11.13 6.78 4.95
N GLU A 84 11.11 6.32 6.19
CA GLU A 84 9.89 5.73 6.75
C GLU A 84 8.77 6.80 6.81
N GLY A 85 7.57 6.43 6.39
CA GLY A 85 6.42 7.34 6.36
C GLY A 85 6.39 8.26 5.13
N GLU A 86 7.29 8.09 4.17
CA GLU A 86 7.32 8.86 2.92
C GLU A 86 6.87 8.01 1.73
N GLY A 87 6.21 8.64 0.76
CA GLY A 87 5.63 7.91 -0.36
C GLY A 87 4.90 8.75 -1.40
N LEU A 88 4.09 8.07 -2.22
CA LEU A 88 3.19 8.67 -3.21
C LEU A 88 1.75 8.23 -2.95
N LEU A 89 0.85 9.20 -3.02
CA LEU A 89 -0.59 9.03 -3.04
C LEU A 89 -1.09 9.13 -4.49
N PHE A 90 -1.84 8.13 -4.91
CA PHE A 90 -2.56 8.13 -6.18
C PHE A 90 -4.04 8.33 -5.87
N PHE A 91 -4.66 9.32 -6.51
CA PHE A 91 -6.09 9.55 -6.44
C PHE A 91 -6.62 9.97 -7.81
N GLY A 92 -7.26 9.02 -8.50
CA GLY A 92 -7.62 9.17 -9.92
C GLY A 92 -6.38 9.50 -10.75
N ASN A 93 -6.36 10.69 -11.37
CA ASN A 93 -5.25 11.14 -12.21
C ASN A 93 -4.20 11.98 -11.46
N VAL A 94 -4.38 12.18 -10.15
CA VAL A 94 -3.51 13.02 -9.33
C VAL A 94 -2.51 12.14 -8.58
N ILE A 95 -1.24 12.52 -8.66
CA ILE A 95 -0.13 11.89 -7.94
C ILE A 95 0.47 12.92 -6.99
N LEU A 96 0.42 12.67 -5.68
CA LEU A 96 0.94 13.56 -4.65
C LEU A 96 2.07 12.88 -3.86
N PRO A 97 3.29 13.43 -3.84
CA PRO A 97 4.29 13.01 -2.86
C PRO A 97 3.84 13.44 -1.46
N PHE A 98 4.08 12.59 -0.47
CA PHE A 98 3.78 12.91 0.93
C PHE A 98 4.93 12.51 1.85
N VAL A 99 4.95 13.18 3.00
CA VAL A 99 5.84 12.90 4.12
C VAL A 99 4.96 12.83 5.36
N ASP A 100 4.97 11.68 6.04
CA ASP A 100 4.26 11.45 7.29
C ASP A 100 5.27 11.17 8.41
N HIS A 101 5.57 12.21 9.18
CA HIS A 101 6.33 12.09 10.41
C HIS A 101 5.37 12.08 11.60
N PHE A 102 4.82 10.91 11.88
CA PHE A 102 3.87 10.74 12.97
C PHE A 102 4.50 11.12 14.33
N PRO A 103 3.84 11.96 15.16
CA PRO A 103 4.40 12.39 16.44
C PRO A 103 4.58 11.20 17.39
N LYS A 104 5.83 10.94 17.81
CA LYS A 104 6.20 9.78 18.64
C LYS A 104 6.00 9.98 20.14
N ASP A 105 5.76 11.22 20.56
CA ASP A 105 5.51 11.61 21.94
C ASP A 105 4.06 11.35 22.38
N LEU A 106 3.17 11.03 21.43
CA LEU A 106 1.77 10.71 21.72
C LEU A 106 1.61 9.30 22.27
N GLU A 107 0.70 9.14 23.24
CA GLU A 107 0.25 7.81 23.69
C GLU A 107 -0.28 6.96 22.53
N LEU A 108 -0.92 7.62 21.56
CA LEU A 108 -1.40 6.99 20.34
C LEU A 108 -0.29 6.28 19.56
N TYR A 109 0.91 6.87 19.46
CA TYR A 109 2.04 6.21 18.78
C TYR A 109 2.47 4.94 19.51
N ARG A 110 2.48 4.96 20.86
CA ARG A 110 2.85 3.79 21.66
C ARG A 110 1.91 2.60 21.45
N ILE A 111 0.62 2.88 21.24
CA ILE A 111 -0.39 1.84 20.99
C ILE A 111 -0.31 1.32 19.55
N LEU A 112 0.04 2.18 18.59
CA LEU A 112 0.01 1.83 17.16
C LEU A 112 1.35 1.35 16.60
N THR A 113 2.47 1.60 17.27
CA THR A 113 3.79 1.23 16.75
C THR A 113 3.90 -0.29 16.58
N THR A 114 4.44 -0.71 15.44
CA THR A 114 4.75 -2.11 15.14
C THR A 114 6.23 -2.42 15.33
N LYS A 115 7.01 -1.43 15.80
CA LYS A 115 8.45 -1.56 16.05
C LYS A 115 8.71 -2.19 17.40
N LEU A 116 8.99 -3.50 17.39
CA LEU A 116 9.19 -4.31 18.60
C LEU A 116 10.29 -3.78 19.54
N ASN A 117 11.33 -3.15 18.99
CA ASN A 117 12.41 -2.53 19.76
C ASN A 117 11.95 -1.30 20.56
N GLU A 118 10.99 -0.52 20.04
CA GLU A 118 10.45 0.65 20.75
C GLU A 118 9.46 0.25 21.87
N ILE A 119 8.81 -0.92 21.76
CA ILE A 119 7.86 -1.43 22.76
C ILE A 119 8.60 -1.98 24.00
N SER A 120 9.73 -2.66 23.77
CA SER A 120 10.51 -3.31 24.84
C SER A 120 11.14 -2.30 25.82
N GLU A 121 11.53 -1.11 25.32
CA GLU A 121 12.11 -0.04 26.15
C GLU A 121 11.06 0.66 27.03
N GLY A 122 9.78 0.62 26.64
CA GLY A 122 8.67 1.21 27.41
C GLY A 122 8.22 0.37 28.61
N ALA A 123 8.55 -0.91 28.67
CA ALA A 123 8.13 -1.83 29.74
C ALA A 123 9.09 -1.88 30.95
N GLN A 124 10.23 -1.19 30.89
CA GLN A 124 11.26 -1.17 31.94
C GLN A 124 11.30 0.16 32.73
N LYS A 125 10.30 1.03 32.61
CA LYS A 125 10.18 2.25 33.43
C LYS A 125 8.91 2.26 34.26
#